data_AF-A0A938CNF0-F1
#
_entry.id   AF-A0A938CNF0-F1
#
_cell.length_a   1.000
_cell.length_b   1.000
_cell.length_c   1.000
_cell.angle_alpha   90.00
_cell.angle_beta   90.00
_cell.angle_gamma   90.00
#
_symmetry.space_group_name_H-M   'P 1'
#
loop_
_entity.id
_entity.type
_entity.pdbx_description
1 polymer ?
#
loop_
_entity_poly.entity_id
_entity_poly.type
_entity_poly.pdbx_seq_one_letter_code
_entity_poly.pdbx_strand_id
1 'polypeptide(L)'
;DDAWDPKYCAAYSTATDITDPDSWSPLTPLGAKPADGKAGLDYWVICDEAKAHLFFTTLDGRMWREETRLADFPRGWSEPVLAIQGDIFEASHTYRLQGLNKYLTVVEAQNGHGWRYFKAYLADRLDGEWTPLAATRDETFASMANTTPEGEPWTDSISHGELIRVGTDQTLEVDPTNLRFLFQGVLERDRAGKPYGEIPWRLGLLTPAP
;
A
#
# COMPACT_ATOMS: atom_id res chain seq x y z
N ASP A 1 7.76 -8.70 15.90
CA ASP A 1 7.74 -9.53 17.11
C ASP A 1 7.44 -10.96 16.68
N ASP A 2 8.42 -11.86 16.79
CA ASP A 2 8.27 -13.28 16.43
C ASP A 2 7.34 -14.04 17.38
N ALA A 3 6.87 -13.42 18.46
CA ALA A 3 5.99 -14.02 19.46
C ALA A 3 4.51 -14.11 19.02
N TRP A 4 4.16 -13.56 17.85
CA TRP A 4 2.78 -13.55 17.36
C TRP A 4 2.46 -14.82 16.56
N ASP A 5 1.36 -15.49 16.93
CA ASP A 5 0.81 -16.67 16.26
C ASP A 5 -0.64 -16.38 15.79
N PRO A 6 -0.93 -16.46 14.48
CA PRO A 6 0.00 -16.73 13.39
C PRO A 6 0.98 -15.57 13.14
N LYS A 7 2.20 -15.92 12.73
CA LYS A 7 3.18 -14.93 12.27
C LYS A 7 2.60 -14.14 11.09
N TYR A 8 2.92 -12.85 11.01
CA TYR A 8 2.46 -11.93 9.94
C TYR A 8 0.94 -11.69 9.89
N CYS A 9 0.24 -11.73 11.04
CA CYS A 9 -1.15 -11.32 11.08
C CYS A 9 -1.30 -9.79 11.12
N ALA A 10 -2.43 -9.27 10.63
CA ALA A 10 -2.76 -7.86 10.76
C ALA A 10 -2.85 -7.46 12.24
N ALA A 11 -2.21 -6.34 12.58
CA ALA A 11 -2.21 -5.79 13.93
C ALA A 11 -2.42 -4.27 13.88
N TYR A 12 -2.87 -3.69 14.98
CA TYR A 12 -2.96 -2.26 15.16
C TYR A 12 -2.49 -1.85 16.56
N SER A 13 -2.04 -0.61 16.67
CA SER A 13 -1.85 0.11 17.92
C SER A 13 -2.57 1.45 17.85
N THR A 14 -2.88 2.04 18.99
CA THR A 14 -3.47 3.38 19.08
C THR A 14 -2.53 4.29 19.85
N ALA A 15 -2.44 5.56 19.46
CA ALA A 15 -1.72 6.60 20.18
C ALA A 15 -2.68 7.75 20.51
N THR A 16 -2.48 8.39 21.67
CA THR A 16 -3.21 9.62 22.03
C THR A 16 -2.56 10.87 21.46
N ASP A 17 -1.26 10.81 21.16
CA ASP A 17 -0.48 11.89 20.57
C ASP A 17 0.54 11.30 19.58
N ILE A 18 0.40 11.64 18.29
CA ILE A 18 1.30 11.16 17.24
C ILE A 18 2.75 11.68 17.40
N THR A 19 2.94 12.77 18.13
CA THR A 19 4.25 13.37 18.38
C THR A 19 5.01 12.70 19.54
N ASP A 20 4.31 11.90 20.34
CA ASP A 20 4.87 11.14 21.46
C ASP A 20 4.98 9.64 21.11
N PRO A 21 6.18 9.13 20.78
CA PRO A 21 6.37 7.72 20.45
C PRO A 21 6.12 6.77 21.61
N ASP A 22 6.12 7.24 22.86
CA ASP A 22 5.86 6.40 24.03
C ASP A 22 4.34 6.27 24.32
N SER A 23 3.49 7.03 23.62
CA SER A 23 2.03 6.99 23.77
C SER A 23 1.35 5.85 23.01
N TRP A 24 2.09 5.09 22.21
CA TRP A 24 1.57 3.97 21.44
C TRP A 24 1.22 2.78 22.35
N SER A 25 0.00 2.27 22.22
CA SER A 25 -0.41 1.05 22.90
C SER A 25 0.40 -0.17 22.43
N PRO A 26 0.47 -1.24 23.23
CA PRO A 26 0.88 -2.55 22.72
C PRO A 26 0.06 -2.97 21.50
N LEU A 27 0.67 -3.77 20.63
CA LEU A 27 0.04 -4.29 19.43
C LEU A 27 -1.19 -5.15 19.80
N THR A 28 -2.30 -4.96 19.08
CA THR A 28 -3.52 -5.75 19.19
C THR A 28 -3.84 -6.40 17.84
N PRO A 29 -4.17 -7.70 17.78
CA PRO A 29 -4.55 -8.34 16.52
C PRO A 29 -5.78 -7.65 15.92
N LEU A 30 -5.70 -7.28 14.65
CA LEU A 30 -6.80 -6.67 13.92
C LEU A 30 -7.85 -7.73 13.54
N GLY A 31 -7.47 -9.01 13.50
CA GLY A 31 -8.38 -10.11 13.20
C GLY A 31 -8.56 -10.41 11.71
N ALA A 32 -7.65 -9.94 10.87
CA ALA A 32 -7.61 -10.30 9.45
C ALA A 32 -7.47 -11.81 9.28
N LYS A 33 -8.18 -12.35 8.31
CA LYS A 33 -8.25 -13.79 8.05
C LYS A 33 -7.33 -14.16 6.89
N PRO A 34 -6.79 -15.39 6.89
CA PRO A 34 -6.09 -15.90 5.72
C PRO A 34 -7.02 -15.92 4.51
N ALA A 35 -6.57 -15.37 3.38
CA ALA A 35 -7.29 -15.46 2.12
C ALA A 35 -6.83 -16.70 1.35
N ASP A 36 -7.77 -17.58 0.98
CA ASP A 36 -7.47 -18.88 0.36
C ASP A 36 -6.39 -19.69 1.11
N GLY A 37 -6.39 -19.61 2.46
CA GLY A 37 -5.42 -20.30 3.30
C GLY A 37 -4.02 -19.67 3.33
N LYS A 38 -3.83 -18.47 2.74
CA LYS A 38 -2.58 -17.71 2.77
C LYS A 38 -2.67 -16.53 3.74
N ALA A 39 -1.63 -16.32 4.53
CA ALA A 39 -1.49 -15.11 5.32
C ALA A 39 -1.28 -13.89 4.41
N GLY A 40 -1.87 -12.76 4.77
CA GLY A 40 -1.73 -11.49 4.07
C GLY A 40 -0.45 -10.75 4.45
N LEU A 41 -0.04 -9.81 3.59
CA LEU A 41 0.99 -8.81 3.83
C LEU A 41 0.47 -7.42 3.47
N ASP A 42 1.15 -6.40 4.00
CA ASP A 42 0.94 -4.99 3.68
C ASP A 42 -0.52 -4.54 3.86
N TYR A 43 -0.98 -4.69 5.10
CA TYR A 43 -2.35 -4.38 5.50
C TYR A 43 -2.63 -2.87 5.45
N TRP A 44 -3.74 -2.51 4.79
CA TRP A 44 -4.13 -1.13 4.54
C TRP A 44 -5.61 -0.88 4.86
N VAL A 45 -5.88 -0.03 5.86
CA VAL A 45 -7.25 0.31 6.27
C VAL A 45 -7.69 1.63 5.67
N ILE A 46 -8.83 1.65 4.98
CA ILE A 46 -9.51 2.87 4.51
C ILE A 46 -11.00 2.77 4.79
N CYS A 47 -11.63 3.86 5.20
CA CYS A 47 -13.06 3.91 5.47
C CYS A 47 -13.81 4.79 4.48
N ASP A 48 -15.03 4.38 4.17
CA ASP A 48 -16.06 5.25 3.60
C ASP A 48 -17.06 5.69 4.70
N GLU A 49 -18.21 6.22 4.30
CA GLU A 49 -19.23 6.71 5.23
C GLU A 49 -19.89 5.59 6.06
N ALA A 50 -19.82 4.33 5.63
CA ALA A 50 -20.54 3.21 6.22
C ALA A 50 -19.63 2.10 6.75
N LYS A 51 -18.47 1.89 6.15
CA LYS A 51 -17.60 0.72 6.38
C LYS A 51 -16.14 1.11 6.52
N ALA A 52 -15.42 0.28 7.27
CA ALA A 52 -13.97 0.19 7.18
C ALA A 52 -13.61 -0.99 6.27
N HIS A 53 -12.65 -0.77 5.38
CA HIS A 53 -12.14 -1.79 4.46
C HIS A 53 -10.67 -2.07 4.80
N LEU A 54 -10.31 -3.34 4.85
CA LEU A 54 -8.93 -3.78 5.06
C LEU A 54 -8.45 -4.46 3.79
N PHE A 55 -7.50 -3.84 3.09
CA PHE A 55 -6.83 -4.39 1.92
C PHE A 55 -5.51 -5.05 2.30
N PHE A 56 -5.12 -6.10 1.58
CA PHE A 56 -3.84 -6.78 1.74
C PHE A 56 -3.52 -7.62 0.50
N THR A 57 -2.29 -8.15 0.43
CA THR A 57 -1.82 -8.97 -0.69
C THR A 57 -1.28 -10.33 -0.23
N THR A 58 -1.18 -11.29 -1.14
CA THR A 58 -0.77 -12.69 -0.82
C THR A 58 0.40 -13.22 -1.67
N LEU A 59 1.20 -12.33 -2.27
CA LEU A 59 2.38 -12.63 -3.10
C LEU A 59 2.13 -13.59 -4.28
N ASP A 60 0.88 -13.69 -4.74
CA ASP A 60 0.45 -14.59 -5.81
C ASP A 60 -0.39 -13.88 -6.87
N GLY A 61 -0.16 -12.58 -7.04
CA GLY A 61 -0.86 -11.76 -8.01
C GLY A 61 -2.27 -11.38 -7.56
N ARG A 62 -2.57 -11.43 -6.26
CA ARG A 62 -3.90 -11.13 -5.71
C ARG A 62 -3.84 -10.08 -4.61
N MET A 63 -4.77 -9.14 -4.71
CA MET A 63 -5.14 -8.20 -3.66
C MET A 63 -6.51 -8.58 -3.15
N TRP A 64 -6.63 -8.66 -1.84
CA TRP A 64 -7.84 -9.05 -1.13
C TRP A 64 -8.39 -7.88 -0.34
N ARG A 65 -9.65 -8.01 0.05
CA ARG A 65 -10.34 -7.03 0.85
C ARG A 65 -11.25 -7.72 1.87
N GLU A 66 -11.17 -7.26 3.12
CA GLU A 66 -12.19 -7.50 4.15
C GLU A 66 -12.96 -6.21 4.41
N GLU A 67 -14.12 -6.31 5.06
CA GLU A 67 -14.86 -5.14 5.54
C GLU A 67 -15.54 -5.38 6.88
N THR A 68 -15.78 -4.30 7.60
CA THR A 68 -16.67 -4.23 8.75
C THR A 68 -17.47 -2.94 8.71
N ARG A 69 -18.58 -2.86 9.45
CA ARG A 69 -19.29 -1.58 9.63
C ARG A 69 -18.37 -0.61 10.35
N LEU A 70 -18.40 0.66 9.96
CA LEU A 70 -17.56 1.69 10.60
C LEU A 70 -17.83 1.77 12.11
N ALA A 71 -19.08 1.56 12.54
CA ALA A 71 -19.46 1.52 13.96
C ALA A 71 -18.90 0.31 14.75
N ASP A 72 -18.47 -0.75 14.06
CA ASP A 72 -17.91 -1.95 14.68
C ASP A 72 -16.37 -1.97 14.63
N PHE A 73 -15.74 -1.07 13.86
CA PHE A 73 -14.29 -0.96 13.75
C PHE A 73 -13.65 -0.79 15.14
N PRO A 74 -12.55 -1.52 15.47
CA PRO A 74 -11.69 -2.33 14.60
C PRO A 74 -12.03 -3.83 14.56
N ARG A 75 -13.28 -4.22 14.81
CA ARG A 75 -13.72 -5.63 14.90
C ARG A 75 -14.75 -5.97 13.83
N GLY A 76 -15.11 -7.25 13.74
CA GLY A 76 -16.23 -7.69 12.93
C GLY A 76 -15.91 -7.86 11.44
N TRP A 77 -14.65 -8.10 11.11
CA TRP A 77 -14.22 -8.28 9.72
C TRP A 77 -14.91 -9.48 9.03
N SER A 78 -15.30 -9.26 7.78
CA SER A 78 -15.87 -10.25 6.88
C SER A 78 -14.89 -11.39 6.54
N GLU A 79 -15.29 -12.34 5.70
CA GLU A 79 -14.31 -13.15 4.98
C GLU A 79 -13.61 -12.29 3.90
N PRO A 80 -12.35 -12.58 3.54
CA PRO A 80 -11.67 -11.91 2.45
C PRO A 80 -12.37 -12.16 1.11
N VAL A 81 -12.49 -11.11 0.31
CA VAL A 81 -12.94 -11.18 -1.10
C VAL A 81 -11.84 -10.70 -2.02
N LEU A 82 -11.72 -11.33 -3.19
CA LEU A 82 -10.74 -10.92 -4.20
C LEU A 82 -11.11 -9.54 -4.76
N ALA A 83 -10.19 -8.59 -4.67
CA ALA A 83 -10.38 -7.22 -5.16
C ALA A 83 -9.69 -6.99 -6.51
N ILE A 84 -8.42 -7.39 -6.63
CA ILE A 84 -7.65 -7.31 -7.88
C ILE A 84 -6.89 -8.62 -8.06
N GLN A 85 -6.85 -9.12 -9.30
CA GLN A 85 -5.94 -10.18 -9.71
C GLN A 85 -5.16 -9.74 -10.96
N GLY A 86 -3.84 -9.87 -10.94
CA GLY A 86 -2.99 -9.49 -12.06
C GLY A 86 -1.50 -9.70 -11.79
N ASP A 87 -0.67 -9.08 -12.64
CA ASP A 87 0.79 -9.02 -12.45
C ASP A 87 1.13 -7.97 -11.37
N ILE A 88 0.72 -8.26 -10.14
CA ILE A 88 0.94 -7.45 -8.93
C ILE A 88 1.69 -8.31 -7.89
N PHE A 89 2.35 -7.66 -6.95
CA PHE A 89 3.20 -8.33 -5.95
C PHE A 89 2.70 -8.07 -4.53
N GLU A 90 2.92 -6.87 -4.00
CA GLU A 90 2.64 -6.49 -2.60
C GLU A 90 2.37 -4.97 -2.46
N ALA A 91 2.42 -4.43 -1.24
CA ALA A 91 2.39 -3.00 -0.93
C ALA A 91 1.23 -2.20 -1.54
N SER A 92 0.01 -2.74 -1.49
CA SER A 92 -1.19 -2.03 -1.97
C SER A 92 -1.57 -0.87 -1.05
N HIS A 93 -1.75 0.32 -1.62
CA HIS A 93 -2.22 1.50 -0.91
C HIS A 93 -3.41 2.11 -1.65
N THR A 94 -4.49 2.38 -0.93
CA THR A 94 -5.78 2.80 -1.48
C THR A 94 -6.23 4.14 -0.90
N TYR A 95 -6.63 5.07 -1.75
CA TYR A 95 -6.90 6.46 -1.38
C TYR A 95 -8.22 6.94 -1.95
N ARG A 96 -8.87 7.86 -1.24
CA ARG A 96 -9.94 8.68 -1.82
C ARG A 96 -9.31 9.81 -2.64
N LEU A 97 -9.83 10.09 -3.82
CA LEU A 97 -9.36 11.21 -4.64
C LEU A 97 -10.15 12.48 -4.31
N GLN A 98 -9.46 13.51 -3.84
CA GLN A 98 -10.08 14.78 -3.47
C GLN A 98 -10.86 15.39 -4.64
N GLY A 99 -12.08 15.87 -4.36
CA GLY A 99 -12.94 16.49 -5.37
C GLY A 99 -13.54 15.51 -6.39
N LEU A 100 -13.24 14.21 -6.27
CA LEU A 100 -13.79 13.16 -7.12
C LEU A 100 -14.56 12.14 -6.26
N ASN A 101 -15.61 11.56 -6.83
CA ASN A 101 -16.28 10.40 -6.24
C ASN A 101 -15.62 9.11 -6.73
N LYS A 102 -14.30 9.00 -6.51
CA LYS A 102 -13.48 7.88 -6.95
C LYS A 102 -12.37 7.55 -5.94
N TYR A 103 -11.92 6.31 -6.01
CA TYR A 103 -10.79 5.79 -5.27
C TYR A 103 -9.67 5.40 -6.23
N LEU A 104 -8.44 5.54 -5.76
CA LEU A 104 -7.21 5.12 -6.43
C LEU A 104 -6.54 4.06 -5.56
N THR A 105 -6.23 2.90 -6.14
CA THR A 105 -5.27 1.96 -5.55
C THR A 105 -3.99 2.00 -6.37
N VAL A 106 -2.87 2.16 -5.69
CA VAL A 106 -1.54 1.84 -6.23
C VAL A 106 -1.03 0.56 -5.59
N VAL A 107 -0.40 -0.31 -6.37
CA VAL A 107 0.09 -1.61 -5.90
C VAL A 107 1.42 -1.94 -6.56
N GLU A 108 2.37 -2.42 -5.75
CA GLU A 108 3.70 -2.77 -6.22
C GLU A 108 3.64 -4.02 -7.09
N ALA A 109 4.43 -4.01 -8.15
CA ALA A 109 4.66 -5.13 -9.03
C ALA A 109 6.17 -5.37 -9.16
N GLN A 110 6.51 -6.56 -9.64
CA GLN A 110 7.89 -6.98 -9.89
C GLN A 110 8.02 -7.48 -11.32
N ASN A 111 9.23 -7.46 -11.87
CA ASN A 111 9.54 -7.86 -13.26
C ASN A 111 9.05 -6.87 -14.35
N GLY A 112 9.41 -5.59 -14.21
CA GLY A 112 9.12 -4.52 -15.18
C GLY A 112 10.30 -3.55 -15.35
N HIS A 113 10.03 -2.27 -15.59
CA HIS A 113 11.07 -1.24 -15.63
C HIS A 113 11.56 -0.91 -14.21
N GLY A 114 12.85 -1.13 -13.96
CA GLY A 114 13.39 -1.16 -12.60
C GLY A 114 13.07 -2.48 -11.89
N TRP A 115 13.53 -2.63 -10.65
CA TRP A 115 13.32 -3.88 -9.89
C TRP A 115 11.94 -4.01 -9.27
N ARG A 116 11.38 -2.87 -8.88
CA ARG A 116 10.04 -2.71 -8.33
C ARG A 116 9.44 -1.43 -8.92
N TYR A 117 8.13 -1.47 -9.14
CA TYR A 117 7.37 -0.38 -9.75
C TYR A 117 5.92 -0.46 -9.30
N PHE A 118 5.16 0.63 -9.46
CA PHE A 118 3.76 0.69 -9.07
C PHE A 118 2.83 0.69 -10.27
N LYS A 119 1.74 -0.06 -10.11
CA LYS A 119 0.57 -0.04 -10.98
C LYS A 119 -0.57 0.72 -10.32
N ALA A 120 -1.49 1.27 -11.10
CA ALA A 120 -2.65 2.01 -10.60
C ALA A 120 -3.98 1.48 -11.16
N TYR A 121 -5.00 1.50 -10.30
CA TYR A 121 -6.38 1.11 -10.60
C TYR A 121 -7.35 2.12 -9.98
N LEU A 122 -8.50 2.33 -10.62
CA LEU A 122 -9.58 3.20 -10.16
C LEU A 122 -10.83 2.40 -9.82
N ALA A 123 -11.57 2.84 -8.81
CA ALA A 123 -12.90 2.33 -8.50
C ALA A 123 -13.85 3.46 -8.08
N ASP A 124 -15.15 3.27 -8.29
CA ASP A 124 -16.17 4.20 -7.80
C ASP A 124 -16.52 3.94 -6.32
N ARG A 125 -16.27 2.72 -5.83
CA ARG A 125 -16.47 2.31 -4.43
C ARG A 125 -15.37 1.36 -3.98
N LEU A 126 -15.06 1.34 -2.69
CA LEU A 126 -14.06 0.44 -2.10
C LEU A 126 -14.40 -1.04 -2.21
N ASP A 127 -15.70 -1.38 -2.25
CA ASP A 127 -16.20 -2.74 -2.48
C ASP A 127 -16.67 -2.99 -3.93
N GLY A 128 -16.32 -2.10 -4.86
CA GLY A 128 -16.67 -2.19 -6.27
C GLY A 128 -15.61 -2.88 -7.13
N GLU A 129 -15.79 -2.77 -8.45
CA GLU A 129 -14.82 -3.25 -9.43
C GLU A 129 -13.66 -2.25 -9.60
N TRP A 130 -12.44 -2.78 -9.65
CA TRP A 130 -11.22 -2.02 -9.90
C TRP A 130 -10.86 -2.04 -11.39
N THR A 131 -10.88 -0.87 -12.02
CA THR A 131 -10.54 -0.68 -13.43
C THR A 131 -9.08 -0.27 -13.57
N PRO A 132 -8.29 -0.90 -14.47
CA PRO A 132 -6.93 -0.48 -14.76
C PRO A 132 -6.81 1.00 -15.17
N LEU A 133 -5.87 1.73 -14.56
CA LEU A 133 -5.47 3.08 -14.97
C LEU A 133 -4.06 3.08 -15.61
N ALA A 134 -3.10 2.49 -14.90
CA ALA A 134 -1.72 2.31 -15.36
C ALA A 134 -1.22 0.96 -14.82
N ALA A 135 -1.64 -0.13 -15.46
CA ALA A 135 -1.54 -1.48 -14.92
C ALA A 135 -0.72 -2.46 -15.80
N THR A 136 -0.01 -1.95 -16.79
CA THR A 136 0.86 -2.77 -17.65
C THR A 136 2.33 -2.56 -17.28
N ARG A 137 3.24 -3.25 -17.97
CA ARG A 137 4.68 -3.04 -17.77
C ARG A 137 5.18 -1.77 -18.43
N ASP A 138 4.57 -1.39 -19.55
CA ASP A 138 4.96 -0.22 -20.34
C ASP A 138 4.21 1.06 -19.90
N GLU A 139 3.06 0.91 -19.24
CA GLU A 139 2.23 1.99 -18.72
C GLU A 139 2.00 1.79 -17.22
N THR A 140 2.89 2.39 -16.42
CA THR A 140 2.98 2.25 -14.95
C THR A 140 2.59 3.55 -14.25
N PHE A 141 2.17 3.47 -12.99
CA PHE A 141 2.00 4.64 -12.13
C PHE A 141 3.35 5.29 -11.82
N ALA A 142 4.29 4.51 -11.28
CA ALA A 142 5.64 4.97 -10.97
C ALA A 142 6.65 3.85 -11.25
N SER A 143 7.63 4.12 -12.10
CA SER A 143 8.72 3.21 -12.47
C SER A 143 9.95 3.99 -12.93
N MET A 144 11.10 3.32 -13.03
CA MET A 144 12.30 3.96 -13.58
C MET A 144 12.14 4.41 -15.04
N ALA A 145 11.09 3.98 -15.75
CA ALA A 145 10.81 4.44 -17.11
C ALA A 145 10.06 5.79 -17.16
N ASN A 146 9.35 6.17 -16.10
CA ASN A 146 8.58 7.41 -16.06
C ASN A 146 9.00 8.38 -14.94
N THR A 147 10.11 8.11 -14.25
CA THR A 147 10.70 9.00 -13.24
C THR A 147 12.06 9.52 -13.66
N THR A 148 12.33 10.79 -13.37
CA THR A 148 13.65 11.41 -13.59
C THR A 148 14.27 11.77 -12.23
N PRO A 149 15.51 11.35 -11.93
CA PRO A 149 16.15 11.72 -10.69
C PRO A 149 16.58 13.20 -10.70
N GLU A 150 16.39 13.87 -9.57
CA GLU A 150 17.03 15.17 -9.29
C GLU A 150 18.40 14.91 -8.66
N GLY A 151 19.46 15.05 -9.46
CA GLY A 151 20.84 14.80 -9.03
C GLY A 151 21.32 13.38 -9.31
N GLU A 152 22.31 12.92 -8.53
CA GLU A 152 22.93 11.61 -8.73
C GLU A 152 21.94 10.46 -8.44
N PRO A 153 21.74 9.52 -9.39
CA PRO A 153 20.86 8.38 -9.17
C PRO A 153 21.33 7.51 -8.00
N TRP A 154 20.46 7.35 -7.00
CA TRP A 154 20.73 6.53 -5.82
C TRP A 154 19.85 5.28 -5.75
N THR A 155 18.98 5.06 -6.74
CA THR A 155 18.10 3.89 -6.82
C THR A 155 17.75 3.51 -8.26
N ASP A 156 17.52 2.21 -8.47
CA ASP A 156 16.94 1.60 -9.68
C ASP A 156 15.63 0.84 -9.36
N SER A 157 14.98 1.19 -8.25
CA SER A 157 13.81 0.51 -7.70
C SER A 157 12.87 1.51 -7.01
N ILE A 158 11.61 1.53 -7.43
CA ILE A 158 10.55 2.26 -6.72
C ILE A 158 9.70 1.20 -6.01
N SER A 159 10.04 0.92 -4.76
CA SER A 159 9.38 -0.10 -3.92
C SER A 159 8.51 0.57 -2.85
N HIS A 160 7.82 -0.23 -2.03
CA HIS A 160 6.90 0.13 -0.94
C HIS A 160 6.95 1.61 -0.53
N GLY A 161 5.82 2.30 -0.75
CA GLY A 161 5.70 3.73 -0.50
C GLY A 161 4.25 4.14 -0.25
N GLU A 162 4.08 5.39 0.20
CA GLU A 162 2.78 5.99 0.51
C GLU A 162 2.65 7.37 -0.19
N LEU A 163 1.46 7.68 -0.67
CA LEU A 163 1.15 9.01 -1.19
C LEU A 163 1.01 9.98 -0.01
N ILE A 164 1.55 11.18 -0.17
CA ILE A 164 1.38 12.25 0.81
C ILE A 164 -0.09 12.70 0.78
N ARG A 165 -0.79 12.42 1.88
CA ARG A 165 -2.21 12.71 2.06
C ARG A 165 -2.47 14.20 2.31
N VAL A 166 -3.69 14.64 2.00
CA VAL A 166 -4.17 16.02 2.28
C VAL A 166 -4.75 16.13 3.69
N GLY A 167 -5.10 14.99 4.30
CA GLY A 167 -5.57 14.89 5.67
C GLY A 167 -5.07 13.61 6.35
N THR A 168 -5.42 13.42 7.62
CA THR A 168 -4.91 12.33 8.46
C THR A 168 -6.02 11.43 9.01
N ASP A 169 -7.26 11.62 8.58
CA ASP A 169 -8.38 10.79 9.02
C ASP A 169 -8.44 9.44 8.28
N GLN A 170 -9.41 8.61 8.65
CA GLN A 170 -9.60 7.26 8.13
C GLN A 170 -10.02 7.19 6.66
N THR A 171 -10.30 8.31 6.00
CA THR A 171 -10.75 8.34 4.60
C THR A 171 -9.59 8.37 3.60
N LEU A 172 -8.37 8.65 4.08
CA LEU A 172 -7.12 8.62 3.32
C LEU A 172 -7.18 9.40 1.99
N GLU A 173 -7.58 10.67 2.09
CA GLU A 173 -7.72 11.53 0.92
C GLU A 173 -6.36 12.03 0.39
N VAL A 174 -6.20 12.01 -0.94
CA VAL A 174 -5.06 12.58 -1.67
C VAL A 174 -5.54 13.55 -2.76
N ASP A 175 -4.73 14.56 -3.07
CA ASP A 175 -4.99 15.52 -4.15
C ASP A 175 -4.52 14.93 -5.50
N PRO A 176 -5.44 14.59 -6.42
CA PRO A 176 -5.07 14.02 -7.72
C PRO A 176 -4.25 14.98 -8.59
N THR A 177 -4.26 16.27 -8.30
CA THR A 177 -3.52 17.29 -9.07
C THR A 177 -2.11 17.54 -8.54
N ASN A 178 -1.78 17.01 -7.37
CA ASN A 178 -0.49 17.21 -6.70
C ASN A 178 -0.03 15.95 -5.94
N LEU A 179 -0.02 14.81 -6.64
CA LEU A 179 0.40 13.53 -6.06
C LEU A 179 1.90 13.52 -5.77
N ARG A 180 2.26 13.41 -4.49
CA ARG A 180 3.64 13.22 -4.04
C ARG A 180 3.76 11.83 -3.40
N PHE A 181 4.77 11.06 -3.76
CA PHE A 181 4.91 9.66 -3.36
C PHE A 181 6.22 9.43 -2.63
N LEU A 182 6.15 9.19 -1.32
CA LEU A 182 7.30 8.79 -0.51
C LEU A 182 7.52 7.30 -0.72
N PHE A 183 8.71 6.88 -1.14
CA PHE A 183 8.99 5.50 -1.51
C PHE A 183 10.33 5.03 -0.95
N GLN A 184 10.48 3.72 -0.78
CA GLN A 184 11.80 3.13 -0.49
C GLN A 184 12.49 2.69 -1.80
N GLY A 185 13.79 3.00 -1.88
CA GLY A 185 14.64 2.66 -3.01
C GLY A 185 15.99 2.13 -2.56
N VAL A 186 16.66 1.48 -3.50
CA VAL A 186 18.05 1.01 -3.38
C VAL A 186 18.59 0.81 -4.79
N LEU A 187 19.91 0.70 -4.95
CA LEU A 187 20.55 0.26 -6.18
C LEU A 187 20.80 -1.23 -6.15
N GLU A 188 20.73 -1.90 -7.31
CA GLU A 188 21.02 -3.33 -7.43
C GLU A 188 22.40 -3.68 -6.85
N ARG A 189 23.42 -2.89 -7.17
CA ARG A 189 24.79 -3.12 -6.69
C ARG A 189 24.92 -3.09 -5.16
N ASP A 190 24.03 -2.39 -4.47
CA ASP A 190 24.08 -2.20 -3.01
C ASP A 190 23.27 -3.28 -2.27
N ARG A 191 22.40 -4.02 -2.97
CA ARG A 191 21.61 -5.13 -2.42
C ARG A 191 22.04 -6.52 -2.89
N ALA A 192 22.77 -6.63 -4.01
CA ALA A 192 23.17 -7.90 -4.58
C ALA A 192 23.91 -8.79 -3.56
N GLY A 193 23.44 -10.02 -3.37
CA GLY A 193 24.01 -11.00 -2.45
C GLY A 193 23.69 -10.79 -0.96
N LYS A 194 22.88 -9.78 -0.60
CA LYS A 194 22.45 -9.55 0.78
C LYS A 194 21.12 -10.26 1.08
N PRO A 195 20.93 -10.79 2.31
CA PRO A 195 19.60 -11.15 2.80
C PRO A 195 18.63 -9.95 2.77
N TYR A 196 17.33 -10.19 2.57
CA TYR A 196 16.34 -9.11 2.41
C TYR A 196 16.36 -8.09 3.57
N GLY A 197 16.47 -8.56 4.81
CA GLY A 197 16.54 -7.71 6.01
C GLY A 197 17.83 -6.90 6.16
N GLU A 198 18.84 -7.14 5.32
CA GLU A 198 20.12 -6.42 5.31
C GLU A 198 20.25 -5.45 4.13
N ILE A 199 19.22 -5.35 3.28
CA ILE A 199 19.20 -4.44 2.14
C ILE A 199 19.20 -2.99 2.67
N PRO A 200 20.12 -2.12 2.21
CA PRO A 200 20.24 -0.75 2.69
C PRO A 200 19.23 0.18 2.01
N TRP A 201 17.93 -0.07 2.23
CA TRP A 201 16.85 0.77 1.73
C TRP A 201 17.00 2.22 2.20
N ARG A 202 16.68 3.16 1.32
CA ARG A 202 16.61 4.60 1.63
C ARG A 202 15.29 5.18 1.15
N LEU A 203 14.86 6.28 1.74
CA LEU A 203 13.62 6.95 1.35
C LEU A 203 13.87 8.03 0.30
N GLY A 204 12.98 8.08 -0.69
CA GLY A 204 12.91 9.10 -1.74
C GLY A 204 11.53 9.70 -1.84
N LEU A 205 11.44 10.85 -2.51
CA LEU A 205 10.16 11.50 -2.80
C LEU A 205 10.03 11.71 -4.31
N LEU A 206 8.96 11.14 -4.89
CA LEU A 206 8.52 11.50 -6.24
C LEU A 206 7.54 12.66 -6.15
N THR A 207 7.64 13.58 -7.09
CA THR A 207 6.70 14.68 -7.28
C THR A 207 6.26 14.72 -8.74
N PRO A 208 5.09 15.32 -9.07
CA PRO A 208 4.67 15.44 -10.46
C PRO A 208 5.70 16.25 -11.24
N ALA A 209 5.97 15.84 -12.49
CA ALA A 209 6.81 16.63 -13.36
C ALA A 209 6.18 18.02 -13.59
N PRO A 210 6.99 19.07 -13.78
CA PRO A 210 6.51 20.43 -14.08
C PRO A 210 5.64 20.52 -15.33
#